data_AF-A0A7J0DGF0-F1
#
_entry.id   AF-A0A7J0DGF0-F1
#
_cell.length_a   1.000
_cell.length_b   1.000
_cell.length_c   1.000
_cell.angle_alpha   90.00
_cell.angle_beta   90.00
_cell.angle_gamma   90.00
#
_symmetry.space_group_name_H-M   'P 1'
#
loop_
_entity.id
_entity.type
_entity.pdbx_description
1 polymer ?
#
loop_
_entity_poly.entity_id
_entity_poly.type
_entity_poly.pdbx_seq_one_letter_code
_entity_poly.pdbx_strand_id
1 'polypeptide(L)'
;MDDVSITNLAFGKEFTAAMEAKQVVAQEAERAKFIVEKAEQDKRSSIIRAQGDAKSAKLIGQAIASNLAFITLRKIEAAREIANTISNAANRVFLSSDELLNLQEINLESTTRKK
;
A
#
# COMPACT_ATOMS: atom_id res chain seq x y z
N MET A 1 -62.38 3.88 -2.82
CA MET A 1 -61.22 3.67 -3.69
C MET A 1 -61.41 4.61 -4.85
N ASP A 2 -60.64 5.70 -4.92
CA ASP A 2 -60.52 6.50 -6.13
C ASP A 2 -59.13 7.15 -6.12
N ASP A 3 -58.14 6.43 -6.65
CA ASP A 3 -56.82 7.00 -6.94
C ASP A 3 -56.91 7.82 -8.22
N VAL A 4 -56.84 9.14 -8.09
CA VAL A 4 -56.78 10.05 -9.23
C VAL A 4 -55.32 10.14 -9.67
N SER A 5 -54.99 9.47 -10.78
CA SER A 5 -53.68 9.55 -11.39
C SER A 5 -53.62 10.71 -12.37
N ILE A 6 -52.79 11.71 -12.07
CA ILE A 6 -52.45 12.77 -13.01
C ILE A 6 -51.53 12.15 -14.06
N THR A 7 -52.04 11.98 -15.26
CA THR A 7 -51.34 11.31 -16.37
C THR A 7 -50.59 12.27 -17.28
N ASN A 8 -50.86 13.58 -17.23
CA ASN A 8 -50.13 14.58 -18.01
C ASN A 8 -50.20 15.98 -17.40
N LEU A 9 -49.03 16.57 -17.14
CA LEU A 9 -48.86 17.95 -16.68
C LEU A 9 -47.85 18.63 -17.61
N ALA A 10 -48.30 19.57 -18.44
CA ALA A 10 -47.45 20.27 -19.39
C ALA A 10 -47.11 21.67 -18.86
N PHE A 11 -45.86 21.86 -18.44
CA PHE A 11 -45.32 23.19 -18.15
C PHE A 11 -44.78 23.84 -19.43
N GLY A 12 -44.73 25.17 -19.46
CA GLY A 12 -44.13 25.92 -20.57
C GLY A 12 -42.65 25.56 -20.75
N LYS A 13 -42.18 25.57 -22.00
CA LYS A 13 -40.82 25.11 -22.38
C LYS A 13 -39.69 25.79 -21.59
N GLU A 14 -39.85 27.08 -21.29
CA GLU A 14 -38.89 27.88 -20.52
C GLU A 14 -38.86 27.50 -19.03
N PHE A 15 -40.02 27.17 -18.45
CA PHE A 15 -40.13 26.74 -17.05
C PHE A 15 -39.50 25.36 -16.84
N THR A 16 -39.73 24.44 -17.78
CA THR A 16 -39.09 23.11 -17.77
C THR A 16 -37.57 23.21 -17.87
N ALA A 17 -37.06 24.07 -18.77
CA ALA A 17 -35.62 24.28 -18.92
C ALA A 17 -34.96 24.87 -17.66
N ALA A 18 -35.61 25.86 -17.02
CA ALA A 18 -35.11 26.44 -15.77
C ALA A 18 -35.13 25.43 -14.60
N MET A 19 -36.14 24.56 -14.55
CA MET A 19 -36.25 23.49 -13.56
C MET A 19 -35.19 22.41 -13.76
N GLU A 20 -34.97 21.95 -15.01
CA GLU A 20 -33.89 21.02 -15.33
C GLU A 20 -32.52 21.60 -14.99
N ALA A 21 -32.26 22.86 -15.35
CA ALA A 21 -31.02 23.54 -14.99
C ALA A 21 -30.80 23.56 -13.46
N LYS A 22 -31.85 23.85 -12.69
CA LYS A 22 -31.77 23.83 -11.22
C LYS A 22 -31.51 22.42 -10.67
N GLN A 23 -32.10 21.39 -11.28
CA GLN A 23 -31.84 19.99 -10.90
C GLN A 23 -30.40 19.57 -11.20
N VAL A 24 -29.86 19.94 -12.37
CA VAL A 24 -28.47 19.68 -12.74
C VAL A 24 -27.51 20.36 -11.76
N VAL A 25 -27.75 21.63 -11.42
CA VAL A 25 -26.91 22.36 -10.45
C VAL A 25 -26.94 21.69 -9.07
N ALA A 26 -28.11 21.23 -8.61
CA ALA A 26 -28.22 20.54 -7.33
C ALA A 26 -27.44 19.21 -7.33
N GLN A 27 -27.56 18.42 -8.41
CA GLN A 27 -26.84 17.16 -8.58
C GLN A 27 -25.32 17.37 -8.64
N GLU A 28 -24.89 18.42 -9.33
CA GLU A 28 -23.47 18.74 -9.46
C GLU A 28 -22.88 19.23 -8.13
N ALA A 29 -23.63 20.00 -7.34
CA ALA A 29 -23.23 20.39 -5.98
C ALA A 29 -23.11 19.18 -5.03
N GLU A 30 -24.02 18.22 -5.10
CA GLU A 30 -23.94 16.98 -4.32
C GLU A 30 -22.73 16.15 -4.72
N ARG A 31 -22.50 16.00 -6.03
CA ARG A 31 -21.32 15.30 -6.56
C ARG A 31 -20.02 15.97 -6.13
N ALA A 32 -19.94 17.30 -6.16
CA ALA A 32 -18.76 18.04 -5.73
C ALA A 32 -18.46 17.80 -4.24
N LYS A 33 -19.47 17.81 -3.37
CA LYS A 33 -19.31 17.47 -1.95
C LYS A 33 -18.76 16.06 -1.77
N PHE A 34 -19.32 15.09 -2.49
CA PHE A 34 -18.87 13.70 -2.42
C PHE A 34 -17.42 13.53 -2.87
N ILE A 35 -16.99 14.23 -3.93
CA ILE A 35 -15.59 14.18 -4.41
C ILE A 35 -14.63 14.73 -3.35
N VAL A 36 -14.98 15.84 -2.71
CA VAL A 36 -14.15 16.43 -1.65
C VAL A 36 -14.04 15.49 -0.45
N GLU A 37 -15.16 14.94 0.01
CA GLU A 37 -15.17 14.00 1.14
C GLU A 37 -14.37 12.73 0.84
N LYS A 38 -14.53 12.19 -0.37
CA LYS A 38 -13.74 11.04 -0.82
C LYS A 38 -12.24 11.35 -0.81
N ALA A 39 -11.83 12.51 -1.33
CA ALA A 39 -10.44 12.92 -1.35
C ALA A 39 -9.87 13.08 0.07
N GLU A 40 -10.67 13.60 1.01
CA GLU A 40 -10.26 13.68 2.42
C GLU A 40 -10.08 12.29 3.05
N GLN A 41 -11.02 11.37 2.81
CA GLN A 41 -10.93 10.00 3.32
C GLN A 41 -9.72 9.26 2.74
N ASP A 42 -9.48 9.37 1.43
CA ASP A 42 -8.33 8.75 0.76
C ASP A 42 -7.02 9.27 1.34
N LYS A 43 -6.91 10.59 1.59
CA LYS A 43 -5.75 11.19 2.26
C LYS A 43 -5.55 10.62 3.67
N ARG A 44 -6.61 10.57 4.49
CA ARG A 44 -6.52 10.03 5.86
C ARG A 44 -6.13 8.56 5.85
N SER A 45 -6.73 7.77 4.96
CA SER A 45 -6.40 6.35 4.76
C SER A 45 -4.94 6.15 4.40
N SER A 46 -4.41 6.95 3.46
CA SER A 46 -3.00 6.90 3.08
C SER A 46 -2.07 7.22 4.25
N ILE A 47 -2.40 8.21 5.07
CA ILE A 47 -1.59 8.59 6.25
C ILE A 47 -1.62 7.45 7.29
N ILE A 48 -2.80 6.91 7.60
CA ILE A 48 -2.95 5.83 8.58
C ILE A 48 -2.20 4.58 8.13
N ARG A 49 -2.31 4.21 6.85
CA ARG A 49 -1.57 3.09 6.29
C ARG A 49 -0.06 3.29 6.43
N ALA A 50 0.44 4.46 6.02
CA ALA A 50 1.86 4.77 6.14
C ALA A 50 2.34 4.75 7.61
N GLN A 51 1.54 5.26 8.55
CA GLN A 51 1.87 5.21 9.98
C GLN A 51 1.84 3.78 10.53
N GLY A 52 0.87 2.96 10.10
CA GLY A 52 0.78 1.54 10.45
C GLY A 52 2.00 0.77 9.97
N ASP A 53 2.37 0.96 8.70
CA ASP A 53 3.54 0.33 8.09
C ASP A 53 4.83 0.78 8.79
N ALA A 54 4.99 2.08 9.06
CA ALA A 54 6.17 2.60 9.77
C ALA A 54 6.28 2.07 11.20
N LYS A 55 5.17 1.98 11.94
CA LYS A 55 5.17 1.44 13.31
C LYS A 55 5.46 -0.07 13.31
N SER A 56 4.88 -0.81 12.36
CA SER A 56 5.16 -2.23 12.17
C SER A 56 6.64 -2.46 11.85
N ALA A 57 7.18 -1.73 10.88
CA ALA A 57 8.60 -1.80 10.51
C ALA A 57 9.52 -1.45 11.69
N LYS A 58 9.16 -0.45 12.51
CA LYS A 58 9.92 -0.10 13.72
C LYS A 58 9.91 -1.23 14.76
N LEU A 59 8.76 -1.85 15.02
CA LEU A 59 8.64 -2.96 15.97
C LEU A 59 9.40 -4.19 15.47
N ILE A 60 9.27 -4.52 14.19
CA ILE A 60 10.02 -5.61 13.55
C ILE A 60 11.52 -5.30 13.61
N GLY A 61 11.93 -4.07 13.28
CA GLY A 61 13.33 -3.64 13.34
C GLY A 61 13.91 -3.75 14.76
N GLN A 62 13.15 -3.39 15.79
CA GLN A 62 13.56 -3.55 17.19
C GLN A 62 13.67 -5.03 17.60
N ALA A 63 12.71 -5.87 17.19
CA ALA A 63 12.73 -7.31 17.44
C ALA A 63 13.85 -8.03 16.68
N ILE A 64 14.24 -7.49 15.52
CA ILE A 64 15.37 -7.99 14.72
C ILE A 64 16.70 -7.54 15.34
N ALA A 65 16.80 -6.28 15.78
CA ALA A 65 18.02 -5.76 16.41
C ALA A 65 18.39 -6.48 17.71
N SER A 66 17.41 -7.00 18.45
CA SER A 66 17.67 -7.82 19.64
C SER A 66 18.22 -9.21 19.32
N ASN A 67 18.04 -9.71 18.08
CA ASN A 67 18.53 -11.01 17.65
C ASN A 67 19.31 -10.91 16.33
N LEU A 68 20.54 -10.40 16.41
CA LEU A 68 21.45 -10.30 15.27
C LEU A 68 21.75 -11.67 14.63
N ALA A 69 21.78 -12.74 15.43
CA ALA A 69 21.97 -14.11 14.95
C ALA A 69 20.86 -14.54 13.98
N PHE A 70 19.61 -14.11 14.21
CA PHE A 70 18.50 -14.39 13.32
C PHE A 70 18.65 -13.74 11.93
N ILE A 71 19.18 -12.52 11.85
CA ILE A 71 19.47 -11.88 10.55
C ILE A 71 20.51 -12.68 9.77
N THR A 72 21.59 -13.08 10.45
CA THR A 72 22.65 -13.85 9.80
C THR A 72 22.15 -15.20 9.30
N LEU A 73 21.29 -15.88 10.06
CA LEU A 73 20.67 -17.14 9.64
C LEU A 73 19.75 -16.95 8.43
N ARG A 74 18.89 -15.91 8.43
CA ARG A 74 18.04 -15.60 7.27
C ARG A 74 18.86 -15.21 6.03
N LYS A 75 19.97 -14.48 6.19
CA LYS A 75 20.89 -14.15 5.09
C LYS A 75 21.48 -15.44 4.49
N ILE A 76 21.91 -16.39 5.31
CA ILE A 76 22.42 -17.69 4.85
C ILE A 76 21.33 -18.53 4.15
N GLU A 77 20.11 -18.54 4.67
CA GLU A 77 18.97 -19.23 4.03
C GLU A 77 18.63 -18.62 2.66
N ALA A 78 18.57 -17.30 2.56
CA ALA A 78 18.29 -16.60 1.31
C ALA A 78 19.41 -16.84 0.28
N ALA A 79 20.67 -16.78 0.72
CA ALA A 79 21.82 -17.14 -0.13
C ALA A 79 21.73 -18.58 -0.64
N ARG A 80 21.33 -19.54 0.22
CA ARG A 80 21.11 -20.94 -0.18
C ARG A 80 19.99 -21.09 -1.21
N GLU A 81 18.88 -20.36 -1.05
CA GLU A 81 17.77 -20.36 -2.00
C GLU A 81 18.18 -19.77 -3.36
N ILE A 82 18.90 -18.66 -3.35
CA ILE A 82 19.46 -18.04 -4.56
C ILE A 82 20.44 -19.00 -5.24
N ALA A 83 21.32 -19.66 -4.49
CA ALA A 83 22.23 -20.66 -5.04
C ALA A 83 21.49 -21.84 -5.71
N ASN A 84 20.39 -22.31 -5.11
CA ASN A 84 19.55 -23.35 -5.70
C ASN A 84 18.85 -22.88 -6.98
N THR A 85 18.33 -21.65 -7.01
CA THR A 85 17.68 -21.09 -8.21
C THR A 85 18.68 -20.87 -9.34
N ILE A 86 19.89 -20.40 -9.04
CA ILE A 86 20.98 -20.23 -10.02
C ILE A 86 21.50 -21.58 -10.53
N SER A 87 21.66 -22.57 -9.66
CA SER A 87 22.10 -23.92 -10.05
C SER A 87 21.13 -24.58 -11.04
N ASN A 88 19.83 -24.34 -10.87
CA ASN A 88 18.78 -24.84 -11.75
C ASN A 88 18.57 -23.97 -13.01
N ALA A 89 19.14 -22.76 -13.07
CA ALA A 89 19.00 -21.89 -14.22
C ALA A 89 19.80 -22.41 -15.42
N ALA A 90 19.24 -22.27 -16.62
CA ALA A 90 19.91 -22.73 -17.86
C ALA A 90 21.20 -21.95 -18.19
N ASN A 91 21.40 -20.77 -17.57
CA ASN A 91 22.60 -19.97 -17.73
C ASN A 91 23.66 -20.37 -16.69
N ARG A 92 24.83 -20.80 -17.16
CA ARG A 92 25.95 -21.19 -16.28
C ARG A 92 26.77 -19.96 -15.92
N VAL A 93 26.53 -19.40 -14.73
CA VAL A 93 27.36 -18.36 -14.12
C VAL A 93 28.14 -19.00 -12.97
N PHE A 94 29.47 -18.93 -13.04
CA PHE A 94 30.35 -19.39 -11.96
C PHE A 94 30.49 -18.26 -10.95
N LEU A 95 29.96 -18.47 -9.75
CA LEU A 95 30.08 -17.55 -8.62
C LEU A 95 30.89 -18.22 -7.53
N SER A 96 31.78 -17.47 -6.90
CA SER A 96 32.53 -17.97 -5.74
C SER A 96 31.61 -18.05 -4.52
N SER A 97 31.90 -18.98 -3.60
CA SER A 97 31.11 -19.16 -2.37
C SER A 97 31.02 -17.86 -1.55
N ASP A 98 32.07 -17.03 -1.60
CA ASP A 98 32.12 -15.76 -0.87
C ASP A 98 31.19 -14.70 -1.49
N GLU A 99 31.04 -14.67 -2.81
CA GLU A 99 30.11 -13.78 -3.51
C GLU A 99 28.65 -14.20 -3.30
N LEU A 100 28.39 -15.51 -3.19
CA LEU A 100 27.04 -16.03 -2.93
C LEU A 100 26.57 -15.77 -1.51
N LEU A 101 27.48 -15.90 -0.54
CA LEU A 101 27.16 -15.79 0.89
C LEU A 101 27.38 -14.39 1.45
N ASN A 102 28.01 -13.48 0.69
CA ASN A 102 28.34 -12.10 1.07
C ASN A 102 28.83 -12.00 2.54
N LEU A 103 29.79 -12.86 2.90
CA LEU A 103 30.27 -13.08 4.27
C LEU A 103 31.05 -11.87 4.83
N GLN A 104 31.39 -10.89 4.00
CA GLN A 104 32.18 -9.70 4.35
C GLN A 104 31.46 -8.77 5.35
N GLU A 105 30.13 -8.78 5.39
CA GLU A 105 29.33 -8.05 6.39
C GLU A 105 29.17 -8.81 7.73
N ILE A 106 29.62 -10.07 7.83
CA ILE A 106 29.53 -10.91 9.04
C ILE A 106 30.76 -10.72 9.93
N ASN A 107 31.43 -9.56 9.84
CA ASN A 107 32.43 -9.20 10.83
C ASN A 107 31.68 -8.85 12.13
N LEU A 108 31.46 -9.87 12.95
CA LEU A 108 31.12 -9.73 14.36
C LEU A 108 32.20 -8.84 14.98
N GLU A 109 31.94 -7.53 15.06
CA GLU A 109 32.71 -6.70 15.98
C GLU A 109 32.59 -7.34 17.35
N SER A 110 33.74 -7.83 17.80
CA SER A 110 33.94 -8.61 19.00
C SER A 110 33.15 -8.05 20.17
N THR A 111 32.09 -8.74 20.56
CA THR A 111 31.35 -8.46 21.80
C THR A 111 32.15 -8.84 23.06
N THR A 112 33.49 -8.97 22.96
CA THR A 112 34.35 -9.44 24.05
C THR A 112 35.77 -8.87 23.98
N ARG A 113 35.95 -7.55 23.89
CA ARG A 113 37.23 -6.92 24.27
C ARG A 113 37.08 -5.58 24.98
N LYS A 114 36.96 -5.68 26.31
CA LYS A 114 37.84 -5.08 27.36
C LYS A 114 37.02 -4.51 28.53
N LYS A 115 37.32 -5.10 29.70
CA LYS A 115 37.23 -4.60 31.09
C LYS A 115 36.11 -3.63 31.45
#